data_AF-A0A535BFQ9-F1
#
_entry.id   AF-A0A535BFQ9-F1
#
_cell.length_a   1.000
_cell.length_b   1.000
_cell.length_c   1.000
_cell.angle_alpha   90.00
_cell.angle_beta   90.00
_cell.angle_gamma   90.00
#
_symmetry.space_group_name_H-M   'P 1'
#
loop_
_entity.id
_entity.type
_entity.pdbx_description
1 polymer ?
#
loop_
_entity_poly.entity_id
_entity_poly.type
_entity_poly.pdbx_seq_one_letter_code
_entity_poly.pdbx_strand_id
1 'polypeptide(L)'
;MVKSLHTRFLADRVSAALDDTPVVAVVGARQAGKSTLVREQVALPSRAVYVTFDDPVPLAAARADPDGFIDSYDVPLVLDEAQRVPEIFRAIKRAVDRHRRPGRYLLTGSADVLHLPRVSESLAGRMEVLTLWPLSQGELAGRRETFVDRVFSEGLPVADVHESLAQLVGRVVRGGFPDAVTRDARYSSLLISCAESLHGQAALRDGSYAIQRSS
;
A
#
# COMPACT_ATOMS: atom_id res chain seq x y z
N MET A 1 -3.95 9.57 -22.56
CA MET A 1 -4.80 8.66 -21.75
C MET A 1 -4.64 9.09 -20.30
N VAL A 2 -5.64 9.72 -19.69
CA VAL A 2 -5.57 10.09 -18.26
C VAL A 2 -5.67 8.79 -17.47
N LYS A 3 -4.62 8.43 -16.72
CA LYS A 3 -4.61 7.23 -15.87
C LYS A 3 -5.60 7.51 -14.74
N SER A 4 -6.77 6.87 -14.76
CA SER A 4 -7.75 7.00 -13.67
C SER A 4 -7.09 6.54 -12.38
N LEU A 5 -6.88 7.46 -11.43
CA LEU A 5 -6.32 7.13 -10.13
C LEU A 5 -7.41 6.47 -9.29
N HIS A 6 -7.13 5.27 -8.77
CA HIS A 6 -8.01 4.62 -7.80
C HIS A 6 -7.85 5.30 -6.44
N THR A 7 -8.96 5.60 -5.78
CA THR A 7 -8.97 6.05 -4.38
C THR A 7 -8.38 4.96 -3.50
N ARG A 8 -7.43 5.34 -2.64
CA ARG A 8 -6.76 4.46 -1.70
C ARG A 8 -7.33 4.67 -0.32
N PHE A 9 -8.00 3.67 0.24
CA PHE A 9 -8.65 3.82 1.55
C PHE A 9 -7.65 3.98 2.70
N LEU A 10 -6.37 3.67 2.47
CA LEU A 10 -5.30 3.93 3.44
C LEU A 10 -5.06 5.44 3.66
N ALA A 11 -5.44 6.31 2.71
CA ALA A 11 -5.21 7.76 2.83
C ALA A 11 -5.88 8.36 4.08
N ASP A 12 -7.08 7.90 4.42
CA ASP A 12 -7.81 8.34 5.62
C ASP A 12 -7.03 8.00 6.88
N ARG A 13 -6.47 6.77 6.94
CA ARG A 13 -5.68 6.31 8.08
C ARG A 13 -4.34 7.03 8.18
N VAL A 14 -3.70 7.32 7.05
CA VAL A 14 -2.47 8.13 7.04
C VAL A 14 -2.75 9.52 7.59
N SER A 15 -3.85 10.14 7.16
CA SER A 15 -4.23 11.48 7.62
C SER A 15 -4.53 11.48 9.12
N ALA A 16 -5.30 10.50 9.61
CA ALA A 16 -5.58 10.36 11.04
C ALA A 16 -4.30 10.14 11.88
N ALA A 17 -3.37 9.30 11.41
CA ALA A 17 -2.09 9.08 12.09
C ALA A 17 -1.20 10.33 12.11
N LEU A 18 -1.26 11.18 11.07
CA LEU A 18 -0.53 12.44 11.05
C LEU A 18 -1.05 13.44 12.09
N ASP A 19 -2.31 13.30 12.55
CA ASP A 19 -2.89 14.21 13.54
C ASP A 19 -2.39 13.93 14.98
N ASP A 20 -1.93 12.71 15.29
CA ASP A 20 -1.50 12.33 16.64
C ASP A 20 -0.05 11.82 16.76
N THR A 21 0.55 11.37 15.65
CA THR A 21 1.86 10.71 15.66
C THR A 21 2.91 11.57 14.96
N PRO A 22 4.10 11.77 15.56
CA PRO A 22 5.09 12.68 15.00
C PRO A 22 5.76 12.15 13.72
N VAL A 23 5.82 10.82 13.56
CA VAL A 23 6.35 10.17 12.36
C VAL A 23 5.35 9.14 11.86
N VAL A 24 4.93 9.24 10.60
CA VAL A 24 4.11 8.22 9.95
C VAL A 24 4.92 7.61 8.82
N ALA A 25 4.97 6.29 8.72
CA ALA A 25 5.65 5.59 7.64
C ALA A 25 4.65 4.78 6.81
N VAL A 26 4.58 5.08 5.51
CA VAL A 26 3.84 4.28 4.52
C VAL A 26 4.81 3.30 3.87
N VAL A 27 4.71 2.03 4.25
CA VAL A 27 5.55 0.97 3.70
C VAL A 27 4.76 0.08 2.76
N GLY A 28 5.42 -0.71 1.92
CA GLY A 28 4.73 -1.70 1.11
C GLY A 28 5.59 -2.24 -0.03
N ALA A 29 5.01 -3.13 -0.82
CA ALA A 29 5.68 -3.69 -1.98
C ALA A 29 6.13 -2.58 -2.96
N ARG A 30 7.16 -2.87 -3.76
CA ARG A 30 7.50 -2.02 -4.91
C ARG A 30 6.28 -1.93 -5.83
N GLN A 31 6.07 -0.76 -6.45
CA GLN A 31 4.94 -0.50 -7.36
C GLN A 31 3.53 -0.57 -6.72
N ALA A 32 3.41 -0.61 -5.40
CA ALA A 32 2.10 -0.53 -4.71
C ALA A 32 1.43 0.87 -4.79
N GLY A 33 2.13 1.88 -5.33
CA GLY A 33 1.60 3.25 -5.46
C GLY A 33 1.81 4.15 -4.23
N LYS A 34 2.84 3.88 -3.41
CA LYS A 34 3.14 4.64 -2.17
C LYS A 34 3.35 6.14 -2.42
N SER A 35 4.24 6.50 -3.35
CA SER A 35 4.53 7.89 -3.68
C SER A 35 3.30 8.59 -4.26
N THR A 36 2.48 7.88 -5.04
CA THR A 36 1.20 8.40 -5.55
C THR A 36 0.19 8.65 -4.43
N LEU A 37 0.02 7.71 -3.50
CA LEU A 37 -0.85 7.88 -2.33
C LEU A 37 -0.47 9.15 -1.57
N VAL A 38 0.81 9.28 -1.22
CA VAL A 38 1.31 10.37 -0.38
C VAL A 38 1.24 11.73 -1.07
N ARG A 39 1.53 11.80 -2.38
CA ARG A 39 1.50 13.06 -3.14
C ARG A 39 0.08 13.53 -3.47
N GLU A 40 -0.81 12.60 -3.83
CA GLU A 40 -2.07 12.94 -4.48
C GLU A 40 -3.31 12.75 -3.59
N GLN A 41 -3.22 11.95 -2.52
CA GLN A 41 -4.40 11.53 -1.76
C GLN A 41 -4.31 11.79 -0.26
N VAL A 42 -3.10 11.96 0.29
CA VAL A 42 -2.93 12.34 1.70
C VAL A 42 -3.07 13.85 1.82
N ALA A 43 -3.92 14.31 2.74
CA ALA A 43 -4.12 15.72 3.01
C ALA A 43 -2.93 16.29 3.80
N LEU A 44 -1.92 16.76 3.08
CA LEU A 44 -0.73 17.36 3.69
C LEU A 44 -0.95 18.85 4.02
N PRO A 45 -0.31 19.37 5.06
CA PRO A 45 -0.28 20.82 5.32
C PRO A 45 0.27 21.58 4.11
N SER A 46 -0.28 22.77 3.82
CA SER A 46 0.09 23.57 2.64
C SER A 46 1.58 23.92 2.52
N ARG A 47 2.28 23.98 3.66
CA ARG A 47 3.72 24.26 3.75
C ARG A 47 4.60 22.99 3.77
N ALA A 48 4.00 21.81 3.64
CA ALA A 48 4.75 20.56 3.67
C ALA A 48 5.71 20.49 2.49
N VAL A 49 6.93 20.03 2.74
CA VAL A 49 7.95 19.85 1.71
C VAL A 49 8.03 18.38 1.35
N TYR A 50 8.07 18.09 0.05
CA TYR A 50 8.28 16.75 -0.48
C TYR A 50 9.72 16.60 -0.97
N VAL A 51 10.43 15.60 -0.46
CA VAL A 51 11.75 15.19 -0.92
C VAL A 51 11.73 13.73 -1.32
N THR A 52 12.35 13.40 -2.44
CA THR A 52 12.64 12.01 -2.82
C THR A 52 14.12 11.71 -2.78
N PHE A 53 14.48 10.56 -2.20
CA PHE A 53 15.84 10.04 -2.25
C PHE A 53 16.16 9.25 -3.53
N ASP A 54 15.23 9.22 -4.49
CA ASP A 54 15.57 8.87 -5.87
C ASP A 54 16.37 9.96 -6.58
N ASP A 55 16.19 11.21 -6.16
CA ASP A 55 16.99 12.32 -6.67
C ASP A 55 18.40 12.30 -6.04
N PRO A 56 19.47 12.38 -6.85
CA PRO A 56 20.84 12.22 -6.36
C PRO A 56 21.28 13.36 -5.42
N VAL A 57 20.73 14.56 -5.59
CA VAL A 57 21.09 15.76 -4.81
C VAL A 57 20.62 15.64 -3.36
N PRO A 58 19.30 15.49 -3.05
CA PRO A 58 18.85 15.31 -1.68
C PRO A 58 19.40 14.04 -1.05
N LEU A 59 19.58 12.96 -1.83
CA LEU A 59 20.23 11.74 -1.35
C LEU A 59 21.66 12.01 -0.86
N ALA A 60 22.47 12.73 -1.65
CA ALA A 60 23.84 13.06 -1.28
C ALA A 60 23.89 13.96 -0.04
N ALA A 61 23.03 14.99 0.03
CA ALA A 61 22.94 15.90 1.16
C ALA A 61 22.56 15.15 2.46
N ALA A 62 21.52 14.32 2.41
CA ALA A 62 21.06 13.54 3.56
C ALA A 62 22.08 12.50 4.02
N ARG A 63 22.91 11.95 3.11
CA ARG A 63 24.01 11.04 3.47
C ARG A 63 25.21 11.74 4.07
N ALA A 64 25.52 12.95 3.61
CA ALA A 64 26.65 13.72 4.08
C ALA A 64 26.43 14.22 5.52
N ASP A 65 25.24 14.76 5.80
CA ASP A 65 24.85 15.25 7.13
C ASP A 65 23.34 15.00 7.38
N PRO A 66 22.96 13.82 7.90
CA PRO A 66 21.57 13.49 8.17
C PRO A 66 20.90 14.44 9.17
N ASP A 67 21.64 14.93 10.18
CA ASP A 67 21.11 15.83 11.20
C ASP A 67 20.87 17.22 10.61
N GLY A 68 21.88 17.80 9.96
CA GLY A 68 21.76 19.09 9.28
C GLY A 68 20.71 19.06 8.17
N PHE A 69 20.56 17.94 7.46
CA PHE A 69 19.49 17.76 6.48
C PHE A 69 18.11 17.86 7.13
N ILE A 70 17.86 17.13 8.22
CA ILE A 70 16.56 17.17 8.91
C ILE A 70 16.32 18.54 9.55
N ASP A 71 17.34 19.15 10.15
CA ASP A 71 17.26 20.45 10.81
C ASP A 71 17.12 21.63 9.81
N SER A 72 17.37 21.41 8.52
CA SER A 72 17.11 22.40 7.47
C SER A 72 15.62 22.62 7.16
N TYR A 73 14.73 21.77 7.70
CA TYR A 73 13.29 21.85 7.50
C TYR A 73 12.53 22.12 8.82
N ASP A 74 12.00 23.34 8.95
CA ASP A 74 11.12 23.75 10.06
C ASP A 74 9.63 23.48 9.81
N VAL A 75 9.32 22.80 8.71
CA VAL A 75 7.97 22.48 8.23
C VAL A 75 7.79 20.97 8.13
N PRO A 76 6.53 20.47 8.07
CA PRO A 76 6.29 19.04 7.82
C PRO A 76 7.04 18.55 6.59
N LEU A 77 7.72 17.42 6.72
CA LEU A 77 8.61 16.89 5.70
C LEU A 77 8.19 15.49 5.27
N VAL A 78 7.96 15.34 3.97
CA VAL A 78 7.74 14.05 3.34
C VAL A 78 9.05 13.54 2.76
N LEU A 79 9.47 12.34 3.16
CA LEU A 79 10.68 11.68 2.68
C LEU A 79 10.32 10.39 1.95
N ASP A 80 10.43 10.43 0.62
CA ASP A 80 10.17 9.29 -0.25
C ASP A 80 11.41 8.41 -0.38
N GLU A 81 11.20 7.10 -0.31
CA GLU A 81 12.26 6.07 -0.35
C GLU A 81 13.30 6.26 0.78
N ALA A 82 12.82 6.56 1.99
CA ALA A 82 13.62 6.87 3.19
C ALA A 82 14.70 5.81 3.52
N GLN A 83 14.47 4.55 3.12
CA GLN A 83 15.44 3.47 3.31
C GLN A 83 16.72 3.60 2.51
N ARG A 84 16.77 4.50 1.52
CA ARG A 84 18.01 4.81 0.80
C ARG A 84 19.04 5.53 1.70
N VAL A 85 18.60 6.06 2.84
CA VAL A 85 19.43 6.72 3.87
C VAL A 85 19.07 6.18 5.27
N PRO A 86 19.51 4.97 5.66
CA PRO A 86 19.18 4.39 6.97
C PRO A 86 19.58 5.26 8.17
N GLU A 87 20.57 6.12 8.02
CA GLU A 87 21.02 7.06 9.06
C GLU A 87 19.97 8.15 9.34
N ILE A 88 19.08 8.44 8.39
CA ILE A 88 18.05 9.48 8.52
C ILE A 88 17.09 9.19 9.67
N PHE A 89 16.80 7.91 9.96
CA PHE A 89 15.88 7.53 11.03
C PHE A 89 16.41 7.94 12.41
N ARG A 90 17.74 7.96 12.60
CA ARG A 90 18.37 8.44 13.84
C ARG A 90 18.32 9.97 13.95
N ALA A 91 18.48 10.68 12.84
CA ALA A 91 18.32 12.13 12.80
C ALA A 91 16.88 12.55 13.10
N ILE A 92 15.91 11.89 12.46
CA ILE A 92 14.48 12.10 12.74
C ILE A 92 14.17 11.84 14.22
N LYS A 93 14.67 10.73 14.79
CA LYS A 93 14.51 10.44 16.22
C LYS A 93 14.97 11.62 17.08
N ARG A 94 16.22 12.08 16.88
CA ARG A 94 16.78 13.21 17.66
C ARG A 94 15.96 14.49 17.47
N ALA A 95 15.52 14.79 16.25
CA ALA A 95 14.69 15.96 15.96
C ALA A 95 13.33 15.88 16.68
N VAL A 96 12.68 14.71 16.68
CA VAL A 96 11.42 14.46 17.39
C VAL A 96 11.61 14.52 18.90
N ASP A 97 12.72 13.99 19.44
CA ASP A 97 13.06 14.06 20.86
C ASP A 97 13.25 15.51 21.35
N ARG A 98 13.84 16.38 20.52
CA ARG A 98 13.96 17.81 20.82
C ARG A 98 12.59 18.51 20.80
N HIS A 99 11.82 18.28 19.74
CA HIS A 99 10.55 18.97 19.51
C HIS A 99 9.50 18.02 18.93
N ARG A 100 8.74 17.39 19.83
CA ARG A 100 7.69 16.45 19.47
C ARG A 100 6.44 17.19 19.01
N ARG A 101 6.04 16.98 17.76
CA ARG A 101 4.81 17.51 17.15
C ARG A 101 4.22 16.46 16.21
N PRO A 102 2.90 16.22 16.23
CA PRO A 102 2.26 15.34 15.27
C PRO A 102 2.50 15.76 13.82
N GLY A 103 2.54 14.78 12.91
CA GLY A 103 2.59 15.01 11.47
C GLY A 103 3.88 15.67 10.98
N ARG A 104 4.94 15.65 11.78
CA ARG A 104 6.21 16.33 11.43
C ARG A 104 6.93 15.63 10.28
N TYR A 105 6.86 14.30 10.24
CA TYR A 105 7.51 13.50 9.20
C TYR A 105 6.57 12.46 8.61
N LEU A 106 6.50 12.39 7.29
CA LEU A 106 5.83 11.31 6.56
C LEU A 106 6.87 10.60 5.69
N LEU A 107 7.05 9.31 5.92
CA LEU A 107 8.07 8.51 5.26
C LEU A 107 7.43 7.54 4.28
N THR A 108 8.08 7.26 3.16
CA THR A 108 7.76 6.08 2.34
C THR A 108 8.95 5.13 2.27
N GLY A 109 8.67 3.86 2.01
CA GLY A 109 9.72 2.89 1.71
C GLY A 109 9.22 1.49 1.41
N SER A 110 10.14 0.58 1.13
CA SER A 110 9.78 -0.85 1.00
C SER A 110 9.34 -1.45 2.33
N ALA A 111 8.69 -2.61 2.29
CA ALA A 111 8.30 -3.33 3.51
C ALA A 111 9.54 -3.77 4.33
N ASP A 112 10.67 -4.03 3.68
CA ASP A 112 11.91 -4.51 4.32
C ASP A 112 12.54 -3.52 5.29
N VAL A 113 12.15 -2.25 5.22
CA VAL A 113 12.74 -1.14 5.96
C VAL A 113 12.52 -1.28 7.47
N LEU A 114 11.38 -1.85 7.87
CA LEU A 114 11.05 -2.11 9.28
C LEU A 114 11.76 -3.33 9.84
N HIS A 115 12.29 -4.20 8.98
CA HIS A 115 13.06 -5.36 9.41
C HIS A 115 14.52 -5.01 9.73
N LEU A 116 14.95 -3.79 9.43
CA LEU A 116 16.25 -3.28 9.87
C LEU A 116 16.19 -3.02 11.39
N PRO A 117 16.94 -3.78 12.21
CA PRO A 117 16.87 -3.66 13.68
C PRO A 117 17.13 -2.23 14.17
N ARG A 118 18.02 -1.51 13.47
CA ARG A 118 18.40 -0.13 13.77
C ARG A 118 17.27 0.88 13.55
N VAL A 119 16.34 0.62 12.63
CA VAL A 119 15.22 1.51 12.31
C VAL A 119 14.14 1.38 13.38
N SER A 120 13.77 0.14 13.70
CA SER A 120 12.75 -0.19 14.70
C SER A 120 13.13 0.29 16.11
N GLU A 121 14.40 0.14 16.50
CA GLU A 121 14.88 0.66 17.78
C GLU A 121 14.92 2.20 17.81
N SER A 122 15.29 2.84 16.69
CA SER A 122 15.44 4.30 16.65
C SER A 122 14.09 5.04 16.78
N LEU A 123 12.99 4.46 16.29
CA LEU A 123 11.70 5.17 16.21
C LEU A 123 10.58 4.54 17.06
N ALA A 124 10.91 3.62 17.96
CA ALA A 124 9.96 3.02 18.88
C ALA A 124 9.17 4.08 19.67
N GLY A 125 7.83 3.94 19.68
CA GLY A 125 6.89 4.83 20.36
C GLY A 125 6.74 6.24 19.74
N ARG A 126 7.38 6.50 18.60
CA ARG A 126 7.35 7.80 17.90
C ARG A 126 6.86 7.67 16.46
N MET A 127 6.81 6.46 15.94
CA MET A 127 6.42 6.18 14.58
C MET A 127 5.24 5.22 14.52
N GLU A 128 4.24 5.58 13.73
CA GLU A 128 3.21 4.65 13.28
C GLU A 128 3.56 4.16 11.88
N VAL A 129 3.38 2.86 11.66
CA VAL A 129 3.66 2.26 10.36
C VAL A 129 2.38 1.73 9.74
N LEU A 130 2.09 2.21 8.54
CA LEU A 130 0.94 1.85 7.74
C LEU A 130 1.39 1.13 6.48
N THR A 131 0.96 -0.12 6.33
CA THR A 131 1.31 -0.94 5.16
C THR A 131 0.32 -0.72 4.02
N LEU A 132 0.84 -0.25 2.89
CA LEU A 132 0.13 -0.16 1.62
C LEU A 132 0.25 -1.47 0.84
N TRP A 133 -0.87 -2.19 0.78
CA TRP A 133 -1.02 -3.37 -0.05
C TRP A 133 -1.38 -3.01 -1.50
N PRO A 134 -1.27 -3.94 -2.46
CA PRO A 134 -1.89 -3.77 -3.77
C PRO A 134 -3.39 -3.43 -3.66
N LEU A 135 -3.97 -2.88 -4.72
CA LEU A 135 -5.40 -2.52 -4.79
C LEU A 135 -6.27 -3.68 -4.34
N SER A 136 -7.14 -3.41 -3.37
CA SER A 136 -8.16 -4.36 -2.97
C SER A 136 -9.28 -4.46 -4.03
N GLN A 137 -10.09 -5.51 -3.97
CA GLN A 137 -11.24 -5.62 -4.88
C GLN A 137 -12.26 -4.50 -4.65
N GLY A 138 -12.39 -4.00 -3.42
CA GLY A 138 -13.19 -2.83 -3.11
C GLY A 138 -12.64 -1.56 -3.76
N GLU A 139 -11.34 -1.28 -3.65
CA GLU A 139 -10.70 -0.13 -4.31
C GLU A 139 -10.84 -0.19 -5.85
N LEU A 140 -10.73 -1.39 -6.43
CA LEU A 140 -10.99 -1.61 -7.86
C LEU A 140 -12.44 -1.37 -8.25
N ALA A 141 -13.39 -1.73 -7.36
CA ALA A 141 -14.82 -1.56 -7.57
C ALA A 141 -15.36 -0.21 -7.08
N GLY A 142 -14.51 0.67 -6.52
CA GLY A 142 -14.94 1.94 -5.92
C GLY A 142 -15.84 1.78 -4.69
N ARG A 143 -15.75 0.66 -3.96
CA ARG A 143 -16.58 0.35 -2.79
C ARG A 143 -15.71 -0.03 -1.61
N ARG A 144 -15.97 0.56 -0.44
CA ARG A 144 -15.27 0.22 0.80
C ARG A 144 -15.69 -1.17 1.27
N GLU A 145 -14.74 -2.02 1.61
CA GLU A 145 -15.04 -3.33 2.18
C GLU A 145 -15.58 -3.20 3.60
N THR A 146 -16.69 -3.87 3.88
CA THR A 146 -17.34 -3.88 5.20
C THR A 146 -17.55 -5.32 5.72
N PHE A 147 -16.80 -6.29 5.19
CA PHE A 147 -17.00 -7.70 5.52
C PHE A 147 -16.82 -7.94 7.02
N VAL A 148 -15.70 -7.48 7.58
CA VAL A 148 -15.38 -7.65 9.00
C VAL A 148 -16.44 -7.00 9.87
N ASP A 149 -16.80 -5.75 9.59
CA ASP A 149 -17.82 -5.02 10.35
C ASP A 149 -19.16 -5.77 10.36
N ARG A 150 -19.62 -6.25 9.19
CA ARG A 150 -20.86 -7.02 9.07
C ARG A 150 -20.82 -8.33 9.83
N VAL A 151 -19.70 -9.06 9.78
CA VAL A 151 -19.55 -10.30 10.53
C VAL A 151 -19.75 -10.08 12.03
N PHE A 152 -19.25 -8.96 12.57
CA PHE A 152 -19.39 -8.63 13.99
C PHE A 152 -20.72 -7.95 14.36
N SER A 153 -21.40 -7.27 13.43
CA SER A 153 -22.67 -6.57 13.70
C SER A 153 -23.92 -7.39 13.36
N GLU A 154 -23.89 -8.11 12.24
CA GLU A 154 -25.04 -8.77 11.60
C GLU A 154 -24.85 -10.30 11.48
N GLY A 155 -23.65 -10.81 11.76
CA GLY A 155 -23.28 -12.21 11.56
C GLY A 155 -22.72 -12.48 10.16
N LEU A 156 -22.44 -13.76 9.86
CA LEU A 156 -21.88 -14.15 8.56
C LEU A 156 -22.87 -13.77 7.44
N PRO A 157 -22.46 -12.90 6.48
CA PRO A 157 -23.33 -12.54 5.39
C PRO A 157 -23.59 -13.77 4.52
N VAL A 158 -24.87 -14.14 4.35
CA VAL A 158 -25.26 -15.11 3.33
C VAL A 158 -25.14 -14.39 1.99
N ALA A 159 -24.06 -14.67 1.28
CA ALA A 159 -23.77 -13.97 0.04
C ALA A 159 -24.48 -14.65 -1.13
N ASP A 160 -25.46 -13.97 -1.73
CA ASP A 160 -25.98 -14.30 -3.06
C ASP A 160 -24.94 -13.90 -4.12
N VAL A 161 -23.88 -14.70 -4.22
CA VAL A 161 -22.81 -14.44 -5.20
C VAL A 161 -23.16 -15.13 -6.52
N HIS A 162 -23.72 -14.36 -7.45
CA HIS A 162 -23.84 -14.76 -8.86
C HIS A 162 -22.56 -14.42 -9.63
N GLU A 163 -21.41 -14.94 -9.22
CA GLU A 163 -20.14 -14.77 -9.95
C GLU A 163 -19.69 -16.11 -10.52
N SER A 164 -19.35 -16.14 -11.81
CA SER A 164 -18.87 -17.34 -12.47
C SER A 164 -17.42 -17.64 -12.08
N LEU A 165 -17.02 -18.91 -12.17
CA LEU A 165 -15.63 -19.32 -11.94
C LEU A 165 -14.66 -18.54 -12.85
N ALA A 166 -15.04 -18.28 -14.10
CA ALA A 166 -14.24 -17.50 -15.05
C ALA A 166 -14.00 -16.07 -14.55
N GLN A 167 -15.02 -15.42 -13.98
CA GLN A 167 -14.89 -14.08 -13.40
C GLN A 167 -13.97 -14.09 -12.17
N LEU A 168 -14.09 -15.10 -11.31
CA LEU A 168 -13.22 -15.27 -10.15
C LEU A 168 -11.76 -15.50 -10.53
N VAL A 169 -11.51 -16.40 -11.50
CA VAL A 169 -10.17 -16.62 -12.08
C VAL A 169 -9.62 -15.33 -12.68
N GLY A 170 -10.45 -14.58 -13.41
CA GLY A 170 -10.06 -13.29 -13.97
C GLY A 170 -9.58 -12.29 -12.91
N ARG A 171 -10.23 -12.23 -11.74
CA ARG A 171 -9.80 -11.40 -10.62
C ARG A 171 -8.47 -11.86 -10.02
N VAL A 172 -8.31 -13.17 -9.81
CA VAL A 172 -7.06 -13.74 -9.27
C VAL A 172 -5.88 -13.44 -10.21
N VAL A 173 -6.08 -13.64 -11.52
CA VAL A 173 -5.06 -13.39 -12.55
C VAL A 173 -4.71 -11.92 -12.66
N ARG A 174 -5.70 -11.02 -12.59
CA ARG A 174 -5.46 -9.56 -12.64
C ARG A 174 -4.69 -9.09 -11.40
N GLY A 175 -4.97 -9.68 -10.24
CA GLY A 175 -4.41 -9.28 -8.96
C GLY A 175 -4.80 -7.85 -8.57
N GLY A 176 -3.99 -7.23 -7.69
CA GLY A 176 -4.21 -5.88 -7.20
C GLY A 176 -3.12 -4.87 -7.55
N PHE A 177 -2.03 -5.27 -8.21
CA PHE A 177 -0.94 -4.33 -8.50
C PHE A 177 -1.41 -3.26 -9.49
N PRO A 178 -1.23 -1.95 -9.21
CA PRO A 178 -1.70 -0.87 -10.07
C PRO A 178 -1.31 -1.05 -11.55
N ASP A 179 -0.06 -1.44 -11.82
CA ASP A 179 0.41 -1.63 -13.20
C ASP A 179 -0.24 -2.85 -13.87
N ALA A 180 -0.48 -3.95 -13.13
CA ALA A 180 -1.17 -5.13 -13.66
C ALA A 180 -2.64 -4.83 -13.99
N VAL A 181 -3.30 -4.04 -13.14
CA VAL A 181 -4.70 -3.62 -13.32
C VAL A 181 -4.86 -2.73 -14.56
N THR A 182 -3.86 -1.90 -14.86
CA THR A 182 -3.91 -0.98 -16.02
C THR A 182 -3.43 -1.57 -17.35
N ARG A 183 -2.94 -2.82 -17.38
CA ARG A 183 -2.47 -3.48 -18.60
C ARG A 183 -3.63 -3.99 -19.46
N ASP A 184 -3.44 -3.93 -20.79
CA ASP A 184 -4.43 -4.26 -21.82
C ASP A 184 -5.00 -5.69 -21.67
N ALA A 185 -6.31 -5.84 -21.90
CA ALA A 185 -7.13 -7.02 -21.63
C ALA A 185 -6.68 -8.30 -22.36
N ARG A 186 -5.82 -8.17 -23.37
CA ARG A 186 -5.30 -9.27 -24.20
C ARG A 186 -4.42 -10.26 -23.42
N TYR A 187 -3.72 -9.79 -22.38
CA TYR A 187 -2.95 -10.68 -21.50
C TYR A 187 -3.85 -11.44 -20.52
N SER A 188 -4.90 -10.79 -20.02
CA SER A 188 -5.88 -11.43 -19.14
C SER A 188 -6.67 -12.51 -19.87
N SER A 189 -7.03 -12.31 -21.15
CA SER A 189 -7.75 -13.31 -21.94
C SER A 189 -6.94 -14.58 -22.20
N LEU A 190 -5.62 -14.46 -22.41
CA LEU A 190 -4.73 -15.63 -22.58
C LEU A 190 -4.59 -16.42 -21.27
N LEU A 191 -4.46 -15.74 -20.14
CA LEU A 191 -4.34 -16.38 -18.83
C LEU A 191 -5.66 -17.01 -18.37
N ILE A 192 -6.80 -16.38 -18.66
CA ILE A 192 -8.13 -16.96 -18.44
C ILE A 192 -8.32 -18.19 -19.34
N SER A 193 -8.00 -18.10 -20.63
CA SER A 193 -8.06 -19.25 -21.56
C SER A 193 -7.16 -20.42 -21.12
N CYS A 194 -5.96 -20.15 -20.61
CA CYS A 194 -5.10 -21.18 -20.02
C CYS A 194 -5.72 -21.80 -18.77
N ALA A 195 -6.27 -20.99 -17.85
CA ALA A 195 -6.89 -21.48 -16.63
C ALA A 195 -8.16 -22.31 -16.91
N GLU A 196 -8.99 -21.87 -17.86
CA GLU A 196 -10.16 -22.61 -18.34
C GLU A 196 -9.76 -23.91 -19.04
N SER A 197 -8.68 -23.91 -19.84
CA SER A 197 -8.16 -25.12 -20.49
C SER A 197 -7.62 -26.14 -19.48
N LEU A 198 -6.95 -25.68 -18.40
CA LEU A 198 -6.49 -26.54 -17.32
C LEU A 198 -7.66 -27.14 -16.53
N HIS A 199 -8.74 -26.37 -16.31
CA HIS A 199 -9.94 -26.87 -15.65
C HIS A 199 -10.71 -27.86 -16.52
N GLY A 200 -10.83 -27.59 -17.83
CA GLY A 200 -11.39 -28.52 -18.81
C GLY A 200 -10.61 -29.83 -18.91
N GLN A 201 -9.28 -29.78 -18.83
CA GLN A 201 -8.44 -31.00 -18.80
C GLN A 201 -8.50 -31.75 -17.46
N ALA A 202 -8.71 -31.07 -16.34
CA ALA A 202 -8.93 -31.71 -15.04
C ALA A 202 -10.29 -32.43 -15.00
N ALA A 203 -11.35 -31.80 -15.52
CA ALA A 203 -12.68 -32.41 -15.62
C ALA A 203 -12.74 -33.61 -16.58
N LEU A 204 -11.85 -33.67 -17.58
CA LEU A 204 -11.73 -34.81 -18.50
C LEU A 204 -10.84 -35.94 -17.94
N ARG A 205 -10.00 -35.68 -16.92
CA ARG A 205 -9.17 -36.71 -16.27
C ARG A 205 -9.89 -37.38 -15.11
N ASP A 206 -10.71 -36.65 -14.36
CA ASP A 206 -11.53 -37.20 -13.29
C ASP A 206 -12.94 -37.49 -13.82
N GLY A 207 -13.10 -38.64 -14.48
CA GLY A 207 -14.38 -39.17 -14.95
C GLY A 207 -15.34 -39.58 -13.81
N SER A 208 -15.58 -38.71 -12.83
CA SER A 208 -16.60 -38.90 -11.78
C SER A 208 -16.93 -37.60 -11.04
N TYR A 209 -17.88 -36.83 -11.58
CA TYR A 209 -18.76 -36.02 -10.73
C TYR A 209 -20.19 -36.06 -11.27
N ALA A 210 -20.80 -37.24 -11.14
CA ALA A 210 -22.25 -37.38 -11.28
C ALA A 210 -22.92 -36.82 -10.02
N ILE A 211 -23.46 -35.60 -10.09
CA ILE A 211 -24.52 -35.20 -9.16
C ILE A 211 -25.79 -35.90 -9.62
N GLN A 212 -25.97 -37.16 -9.23
CA GLN A 212 -27.29 -37.78 -9.25
C GLN A 212 -28.05 -37.30 -8.00
N ARG A 213 -29.01 -36.42 -8.23
CA ARG A 213 -30.10 -36.16 -7.27
C ARG A 213 -30.97 -37.41 -7.21
N SER A 214 -30.99 -38.10 -6.07
CA SER A 214 -32.02 -39.08 -5.74
C SER A 214 -33.11 -38.41 -4.91
N SER A 215 -34.31 -38.34 -5.46
CA SER A 215 -35.57 -38.37 -4.71
C SER A 215 -35.81 -39.74 -4.11
#